data_AF-G4RDC8-F1
#
_entry.id   AF-G4RDC8-F1
#
_cell.length_a   1.000
_cell.length_b   1.000
_cell.length_c   1.000
_cell.angle_alpha   90.00
_cell.angle_beta   90.00
_cell.angle_gamma   90.00
#
_symmetry.space_group_name_H-M   'P 1'
#
loop_
_entity.id
_entity.type
_entity.pdbx_description
1 polymer ?
#
loop_
_entity_poly.entity_id
_entity_poly.type
_entity_poly.pdbx_seq_one_letter_code
_entity_poly.pdbx_strand_id
1 'polypeptide(L)'
;MISGRLTMRAVVERNIEAATDPYGHPLPPDFQPHGTFRCFAWSNQSRELVESEKTAMVEDMRAMFALGTDITENDEITAITDRAGTVIIPGRLRVEGKPQRKHTHLEVALKRIA
;
A
#
# COMPACT_ATOMS: atom_id res chain seq x y z
N MET A 1 -22.10 -3.21 -5.75
CA MET A 1 -21.38 -4.39 -5.19
C MET A 1 -19.88 -4.23 -5.52
N ILE A 2 -19.00 -4.05 -4.53
CA ILE A 2 -17.56 -3.75 -4.76
C ILE A 2 -16.73 -5.03 -4.96
N SER A 3 -17.23 -6.21 -4.54
CA SER A 3 -16.52 -7.49 -4.72
C SER A 3 -16.21 -7.82 -6.19
N GLY A 4 -17.11 -7.44 -7.11
CA GLY A 4 -16.87 -7.54 -8.56
C GLY A 4 -15.86 -6.53 -9.13
N ARG A 5 -15.29 -5.65 -8.30
CA ARG A 5 -14.35 -4.59 -8.70
C ARG A 5 -12.91 -4.83 -8.25
N LEU A 6 -12.57 -5.92 -7.54
CA LEU A 6 -11.16 -6.28 -7.22
C LEU A 6 -10.44 -6.81 -8.47
N THR A 7 -10.30 -5.94 -9.47
CA THR A 7 -9.79 -6.25 -10.81
C THR A 7 -8.26 -6.28 -10.88
N MET A 8 -7.59 -5.74 -9.85
CA MET A 8 -6.14 -5.57 -9.80
C MET A 8 -5.47 -6.60 -8.89
N ARG A 9 -4.14 -6.63 -8.94
CA ARG A 9 -3.26 -7.47 -8.12
C ARG A 9 -2.18 -6.60 -7.52
N ALA A 10 -2.07 -6.59 -6.20
CA ALA A 10 -0.99 -5.91 -5.48
C ALA A 10 0.05 -6.95 -5.05
N VAL A 11 1.30 -6.72 -5.43
CA VAL A 11 2.45 -7.50 -4.95
C VAL A 11 2.92 -6.86 -3.66
N VAL A 12 2.75 -7.58 -2.54
CA VAL A 12 3.01 -7.08 -1.20
C VAL A 12 4.28 -7.71 -0.63
N GLU A 13 5.11 -6.88 -0.05
CA GLU A 13 6.28 -7.20 0.75
C GLU A 13 6.03 -6.78 2.20
N ARG A 14 6.53 -7.59 3.14
CA ARG A 14 6.44 -7.31 4.58
C ARG A 14 7.84 -7.28 5.16
N ASN A 15 8.10 -6.31 6.01
CA ASN A 15 9.34 -6.26 6.76
C ASN A 15 9.36 -7.41 7.79
N ILE A 16 10.34 -8.30 7.68
CA ILE A 16 10.52 -9.43 8.61
C ILE A 16 11.56 -9.13 9.71
N GLU A 17 12.42 -8.14 9.48
CA GLU A 17 13.46 -7.70 10.42
C GLU A 17 12.88 -6.59 11.30
N ALA A 18 12.36 -7.00 12.44
CA ALA A 18 12.12 -6.13 13.60
C ALA A 18 13.11 -6.42 14.73
N ALA A 19 14.24 -7.07 14.40
CA ALA A 19 15.24 -7.47 15.36
C ALA A 19 16.27 -6.37 15.60
N THR A 20 16.79 -6.37 16.81
CA THR A 20 17.87 -5.50 17.24
C THR A 20 19.17 -6.28 17.11
N ASP A 21 20.24 -5.64 16.66
CA ASP A 21 21.56 -6.24 16.67
C ASP A 21 22.01 -6.54 18.13
N PRO A 22 23.09 -7.31 18.33
CA PRO A 22 23.60 -7.61 19.68
C PRO A 22 24.00 -6.38 20.51
N TYR A 23 24.09 -5.20 19.90
CA TYR A 23 24.48 -3.93 20.51
C TYR A 23 23.29 -2.98 20.74
N GLY A 24 22.06 -3.39 20.43
CA GLY A 24 20.88 -2.55 20.66
C GLY A 24 20.52 -1.64 19.48
N HIS A 25 21.19 -1.74 18.33
CA HIS A 25 20.86 -0.98 17.13
C HIS A 25 19.78 -1.67 16.31
N PRO A 26 18.82 -0.92 15.74
CA PRO A 26 17.83 -1.48 14.84
C PRO A 26 18.54 -2.02 13.59
N LEU A 27 18.24 -3.26 13.22
CA LEU A 27 18.69 -3.82 11.96
C LEU A 27 18.01 -3.09 10.78
N PRO A 28 18.67 -3.01 9.62
CA PRO A 28 18.05 -2.46 8.43
C PRO A 28 16.78 -3.28 8.10
N PRO A 29 15.71 -2.63 7.61
CA PRO A 29 14.48 -3.34 7.27
C PRO A 29 14.74 -4.33 6.12
N ASP A 30 14.27 -5.57 6.30
CA ASP A 30 14.31 -6.62 5.28
C ASP A 30 12.89 -6.89 4.79
N PHE A 31 12.56 -6.32 3.63
CA PHE A 31 11.27 -6.50 2.99
C PHE A 31 11.28 -7.77 2.14
N GLN A 32 10.55 -8.78 2.59
CA GLN A 32 10.42 -10.04 1.86
C GLN A 32 9.04 -10.15 1.19
N PRO A 33 8.94 -10.86 0.05
CA PRO A 33 7.66 -11.14 -0.60
C PRO A 33 6.68 -11.82 0.36
N HIS A 34 5.58 -11.13 0.67
CA HIS A 34 4.52 -11.67 1.51
C HIS A 34 3.45 -12.37 0.68
N GLY A 35 3.05 -11.78 -0.45
CA GLY A 35 2.07 -12.39 -1.34
C GLY A 35 1.54 -11.45 -2.42
N THR A 36 0.73 -12.00 -3.32
CA THR A 36 -0.01 -11.21 -4.30
C THR A 36 -1.50 -11.26 -4.01
N PHE A 37 -2.10 -10.13 -3.68
CA PHE A 37 -3.49 -10.06 -3.25
C PHE A 37 -4.38 -9.38 -4.28
N ARG A 38 -5.66 -9.75 -4.29
CA ARG A 38 -6.66 -9.09 -5.12
C ARG A 38 -6.99 -7.74 -4.52
N CYS A 39 -6.84 -6.70 -5.32
CA CYS A 39 -7.10 -5.34 -4.88
C CYS A 39 -7.85 -4.53 -5.93
N PHE A 40 -8.28 -3.36 -5.53
CA PHE A 40 -8.68 -2.27 -6.41
C PHE A 40 -8.06 -1.00 -5.86
N ALA A 41 -7.10 -0.43 -6.56
CA ALA A 41 -6.43 0.80 -6.15
C ALA A 41 -6.88 1.97 -7.02
N TRP A 42 -6.99 3.14 -6.41
CA TRP A 42 -7.33 4.38 -7.09
C TRP A 42 -6.64 5.57 -6.40
N SER A 43 -6.36 6.59 -7.19
CA SER A 43 -5.83 7.87 -6.73
C SER A 43 -6.97 8.88 -6.74
N ASN A 44 -7.25 9.52 -5.61
CA ASN A 44 -8.11 10.69 -5.59
C ASN A 44 -7.21 11.89 -5.96
N GLN A 45 -7.58 12.63 -7.01
CA GLN A 45 -6.78 13.72 -7.58
C GLN A 45 -6.09 14.60 -6.53
N SER A 46 -4.82 14.91 -6.81
CA SER A 46 -3.93 15.77 -6.01
C SER A 46 -4.62 17.08 -5.65
N ARG A 47 -4.85 17.30 -4.35
CA ARG A 47 -5.15 18.64 -3.86
C ARG A 47 -3.84 19.39 -3.68
N GLU A 48 -3.75 20.55 -4.31
CA GLU A 48 -2.64 21.47 -4.11
C GLU A 48 -2.83 22.14 -2.74
N LEU A 49 -2.12 21.64 -1.73
CA LEU A 49 -2.02 22.32 -0.43
C LEU A 49 -0.97 23.42 -0.56
N VAL A 50 -1.43 24.66 -0.74
CA VAL A 50 -0.59 25.85 -0.76
C VAL A 50 -0.38 26.30 0.67
N GLU A 51 0.73 25.88 1.28
CA GLU A 51 1.21 26.44 2.55
C GLU A 51 2.37 27.39 2.23
N SER A 52 2.07 28.70 2.21
CA SER A 52 2.88 29.93 2.03
C SER A 52 4.17 29.93 1.19
N GLU A 53 5.03 28.90 1.22
CA GLU A 53 6.27 28.77 0.43
C GLU A 53 6.59 27.33 -0.03
N LYS A 54 5.70 26.34 0.21
CA LYS A 54 5.95 24.93 -0.15
C LYS A 54 4.75 24.32 -0.88
N THR A 55 4.92 23.98 -2.15
CA THR A 55 3.93 23.18 -2.90
C THR A 55 4.20 21.71 -2.65
N ALA A 56 3.35 21.05 -1.85
CA ALA A 56 3.39 19.60 -1.69
C ALA A 56 2.24 18.98 -2.50
N MET A 57 2.57 18.17 -3.52
CA MET A 57 1.57 17.30 -4.15
C MET A 57 1.31 16.13 -3.21
N VAL A 58 0.21 16.21 -2.46
CA VAL A 58 -0.29 15.07 -1.68
C VAL A 58 -1.18 14.24 -2.59
N GLU A 59 -0.66 13.10 -3.04
CA GLU A 59 -1.44 12.11 -3.78
C GLU A 59 -2.19 11.23 -2.77
N ASP A 60 -3.50 11.45 -2.61
CA ASP A 60 -4.36 10.63 -1.75
C ASP A 60 -4.68 9.31 -2.47
N MET A 61 -3.76 8.36 -2.36
CA MET A 61 -3.92 7.02 -2.89
C MET A 61 -4.64 6.11 -1.90
N ARG A 62 -5.59 5.30 -2.41
CA ARG A 62 -6.31 4.33 -1.59
C ARG A 62 -6.45 3.02 -2.33
N ALA A 63 -6.56 1.93 -1.58
CA ALA A 63 -6.87 0.63 -2.14
C ALA A 63 -7.89 -0.13 -1.30
N MET A 64 -8.66 -0.97 -1.97
CA MET A 64 -9.55 -1.94 -1.35
C MET A 64 -9.03 -3.34 -1.58
N PHE A 65 -9.06 -4.14 -0.53
CA PHE A 65 -8.72 -5.56 -0.51
C PHE A 65 -9.93 -6.38 -0.08
N ALA A 66 -9.90 -7.68 -0.39
CA ALA A 66 -10.93 -8.59 0.09
C ALA A 66 -10.91 -8.67 1.63
N LEU A 67 -12.07 -8.84 2.26
CA LEU A 67 -12.13 -9.08 3.71
C LEU A 67 -11.30 -10.32 4.08
N GLY A 68 -10.46 -10.20 5.11
CA GLY A 68 -9.58 -11.27 5.56
C GLY A 68 -8.25 -11.39 4.79
N THR A 69 -7.97 -10.47 3.85
CA THR A 69 -6.62 -10.34 3.29
C THR A 69 -5.65 -10.01 4.41
N ASP A 70 -4.54 -10.75 4.50
CA ASP A 70 -3.43 -10.44 5.40
C ASP A 70 -2.67 -9.23 4.85
N ILE A 71 -3.17 -8.04 5.18
CA ILE A 71 -2.51 -6.78 4.92
C ILE A 71 -2.45 -5.99 6.22
N THR A 72 -1.30 -5.43 6.51
CA THR A 72 -1.03 -4.69 7.74
C THR A 72 -0.48 -3.30 7.44
N GLU A 73 -0.51 -2.45 8.45
CA GLU A 73 0.20 -1.17 8.42
C GLU A 73 1.70 -1.42 8.19
N ASN A 74 2.34 -0.55 7.41
CA ASN A 74 3.75 -0.64 7.00
C ASN A 74 4.10 -1.74 5.98
N ASP A 75 3.13 -2.51 5.50
CA ASP A 75 3.36 -3.35 4.33
C ASP A 75 3.69 -2.48 3.11
N GLU A 76 4.62 -2.95 2.30
CA GLU A 76 5.02 -2.29 1.06
C GLU A 76 4.43 -3.01 -0.14
N ILE A 77 3.91 -2.26 -1.08
CA ILE A 77 3.38 -2.74 -2.35
C ILE A 77 4.38 -2.34 -3.43
N THR A 78 5.03 -3.31 -4.04
CA THR A 78 6.06 -3.05 -5.06
C THR A 78 5.47 -2.68 -6.42
N ALA A 79 4.36 -3.31 -6.77
CA ALA A 79 3.63 -3.02 -7.98
C ALA A 79 2.15 -3.37 -7.84
N ILE A 80 1.31 -2.59 -8.53
CA ILE A 80 -0.10 -2.93 -8.74
C ILE A 80 -0.30 -3.20 -10.22
N THR A 81 -0.68 -4.43 -10.54
CA THR A 81 -0.90 -4.91 -11.91
C THR A 81 -2.35 -5.25 -12.15
N ASP A 82 -2.74 -5.36 -13.42
CA ASP A 82 -3.96 -6.04 -13.81
C ASP A 82 -3.82 -7.57 -13.68
N ARG A 83 -4.85 -8.32 -14.09
CA ARG A 83 -4.83 -9.78 -14.12
C ARG A 83 -3.89 -10.36 -15.19
N ALA A 84 -3.58 -9.61 -16.24
CA ALA A 84 -2.70 -10.00 -17.33
C ALA A 84 -1.21 -9.69 -17.06
N GLY A 85 -0.90 -8.98 -15.98
CA GLY A 85 0.45 -8.58 -15.58
C GLY A 85 0.84 -7.15 -16.01
N THR A 86 -0.07 -6.39 -16.62
CA THR A 86 0.18 -4.98 -16.99
C THR A 86 0.24 -4.13 -15.73
N VAL A 87 1.32 -3.37 -15.54
CA VAL A 87 1.44 -2.43 -14.41
C VAL A 87 0.44 -1.29 -14.59
N ILE A 88 -0.49 -1.14 -13.63
CA ILE A 88 -1.49 -0.07 -13.61
C ILE A 88 -0.93 1.13 -12.84
N ILE A 89 -0.33 0.86 -11.67
CA ILE A 89 0.26 1.90 -10.83
C ILE A 89 1.74 1.57 -10.67
N PRO A 90 2.64 2.33 -11.30
CA PRO A 90 4.07 2.17 -11.13
C PRO A 90 4.52 2.75 -9.78
N GLY A 91 5.61 2.21 -9.25
CA GLY A 91 6.28 2.71 -8.05
C GLY A 91 5.89 1.98 -6.76
N ARG A 92 6.77 2.06 -5.76
CA ARG A 92 6.54 1.48 -4.44
C ARG A 92 5.54 2.32 -3.65
N LEU A 93 4.60 1.65 -3.01
CA LEU A 93 3.60 2.25 -2.15
C LEU A 93 3.69 1.60 -0.77
N ARG A 94 3.48 2.36 0.29
CA ARG A 94 3.39 1.84 1.65
C ARG A 94 1.97 1.98 2.17
N VAL A 95 1.51 0.98 2.91
CA VAL A 95 0.25 1.04 3.65
C VAL A 95 0.42 2.00 4.82
N GLU A 96 -0.33 3.11 4.76
CA GLU A 96 -0.34 4.14 5.80
C GLU A 96 -1.54 3.94 6.72
N GLY A 97 -1.25 3.83 8.02
CA GLY A 97 -2.26 3.58 9.04
C GLY A 97 -2.84 2.17 9.01
N LYS A 98 -3.74 1.90 9.96
CA LYS A 98 -4.38 0.59 10.11
C LYS A 98 -5.43 0.36 9.01
N PRO A 99 -5.44 -0.82 8.35
CA PRO A 99 -6.50 -1.20 7.43
C PRO A 99 -7.89 -1.08 8.08
N GLN A 100 -8.80 -0.38 7.41
CA GLN A 100 -10.14 -0.14 7.90
C GLN A 100 -11.14 -1.09 7.24
N ARG A 101 -11.92 -1.79 8.05
CA ARG A 101 -12.99 -2.62 7.51
C ARG A 101 -14.13 -1.74 6.97
N LYS A 102 -14.43 -1.92 5.69
CA LYS A 102 -15.55 -1.26 5.00
C LYS A 102 -16.49 -2.30 4.40
N HIS A 103 -17.56 -2.59 5.13
CA HIS A 103 -18.53 -3.63 4.79
C HIS A 103 -17.86 -5.02 4.59
N THR A 104 -17.66 -5.41 3.33
CA THR A 104 -17.10 -6.69 2.89
C THR A 104 -15.65 -6.57 2.36
N HIS A 105 -15.00 -5.43 2.60
CA HIS A 105 -13.65 -5.14 2.12
C HIS A 105 -12.80 -4.52 3.23
N LEU A 106 -11.49 -4.52 3.02
CA LEU A 106 -10.52 -3.73 3.79
C LEU A 106 -10.09 -2.55 2.94
N GLU A 107 -10.25 -1.34 3.45
CA GLU A 107 -9.78 -0.10 2.83
C GLU A 107 -8.46 0.30 3.49
N VAL A 108 -7.45 0.57 2.67
CA VAL A 108 -6.14 1.05 3.12
C VAL A 108 -5.82 2.37 2.47
N ALA A 109 -5.18 3.26 3.23
CA ALA A 109 -4.52 4.42 2.65
C ALA A 109 -3.13 4.00 2.17
N LEU A 110 -2.74 4.49 1.01
CA LEU A 110 -1.45 4.20 0.41
C LEU A 110 -0.67 5.50 0.27
N LYS A 111 0.61 5.43 0.56
CA LYS A 111 1.56 6.52 0.37
C LYS A 111 2.66 6.09 -0.55
N ARG A 112 2.98 6.90 -1.55
CA ARG A 112 4.13 6.64 -2.42
C ARG A 112 5.42 6.80 -1.62
N ILE A 113 6.29 5.81 -1.69
CA ILE A 113 7.64 5.82 -1.12
C ILE A 113 8.62 5.80 -2.28
N ALA A 114 9.55 6.77 -2.28
CA ALA A 114 10.51 7.01 -3.36
C ALA A 114 11.75 6.15 -3.18
#